data_AF-A0A2V6ZNU6-F1
#
_entry.id   AF-A0A2V6ZNU6-F1
#
_cell.length_a   1.000
_cell.length_b   1.000
_cell.length_c   1.000
_cell.angle_alpha   90.00
_cell.angle_beta   90.00
_cell.angle_gamma   90.00
#
_symmetry.space_group_name_H-M   'P 1'
#
loop_
_entity.id
_entity.type
_entity.pdbx_description
1 polymer ?
#
loop_
_entity_poly.entity_id
_entity_poly.type
_entity_poly.pdbx_seq_one_letter_code
_entity_poly.pdbx_strand_id
1 'polypeptide(L)'
;MTPALRDLLERDAVCREIVQYLMRHNEAADTARGIAEWWINRDVPSTRQALLRLQECGVVQSYIVQGDTFVYAYTKRAVLRQSLARCLPELVAPPAAKEL
;
A
#
# COMPACT_ATOMS: atom_id res chain seq x y z
N MET A 1 7.07 1.60 14.12
CA MET A 1 7.54 1.81 12.73
C MET A 1 9.05 1.92 12.76
N THR A 2 9.75 1.23 11.86
CA THR A 2 11.22 1.29 11.80
C THR A 2 11.67 2.60 11.13
N PRO A 3 12.89 3.09 11.42
CA PRO A 3 13.46 4.24 10.70
C PRO A 3 13.51 4.01 9.18
N ALA A 4 13.90 2.81 8.74
CA ALA A 4 13.94 2.48 7.31
C ALA A 4 12.57 2.60 6.62
N LEU A 5 11.48 2.16 7.27
CA LEU A 5 10.14 2.32 6.70
C LEU A 5 9.71 3.79 6.69
N ARG A 6 10.09 4.58 7.70
CA ARG A 6 9.85 6.02 7.70
C ARG A 6 10.51 6.68 6.49
N ASP A 7 11.81 6.47 6.35
CA ASP A 7 12.63 7.08 5.29
C ASP A 7 12.13 6.69 3.90
N LEU A 8 11.70 5.42 3.73
CA LEU A 8 11.08 4.94 2.51
C LEU A 8 9.81 5.74 2.16
N LEU A 9 8.89 5.92 3.11
CA LEU A 9 7.63 6.61 2.88
C LEU A 9 7.79 8.13 2.69
N GLU A 10 8.85 8.71 3.23
CA GLU A 10 9.19 10.12 2.99
C GLU A 10 9.74 10.33 1.57
N ARG A 11 10.63 9.44 1.11
CA ARG A 11 11.35 9.57 -0.17
C ARG A 11 10.59 9.02 -1.37
N ASP A 12 9.78 7.99 -1.19
CA ASP A 12 9.09 7.28 -2.27
C ASP A 12 7.58 7.54 -2.22
N ALA A 13 7.13 8.42 -3.13
CA ALA A 13 5.72 8.79 -3.24
C ALA A 13 4.81 7.60 -3.59
N VAL A 14 5.28 6.65 -4.41
CA VAL A 14 4.48 5.48 -4.81
C VAL A 14 4.30 4.54 -3.62
N CYS A 15 5.37 4.28 -2.86
CA CYS A 15 5.26 3.52 -1.61
C CYS A 15 4.27 4.18 -0.64
N ARG A 16 4.37 5.50 -0.48
CA ARG A 16 3.48 6.26 0.39
C ARG A 16 2.02 6.17 -0.06
N GLU A 17 1.72 6.38 -1.34
CA GLU A 17 0.36 6.29 -1.90
C GLU A 17 -0.25 4.90 -1.74
N ILE A 18 0.53 3.83 -1.95
CA ILE A 18 0.07 2.45 -1.73
C ILE A 18 -0.29 2.24 -0.26
N VAL A 19 0.56 2.69 0.68
CA VAL A 19 0.27 2.57 2.12
C VAL A 19 -1.00 3.33 2.48
N GLN A 20 -1.21 4.52 1.92
CA GLN A 20 -2.43 5.31 2.15
C GLN A 20 -3.68 4.58 1.65
N TYR A 21 -3.65 4.05 0.43
CA TYR A 21 -4.72 3.23 -0.12
C TYR A 21 -5.03 2.04 0.81
N LEU A 22 -4.01 1.27 1.21
CA LEU A 22 -4.19 0.09 2.07
C LEU A 22 -4.68 0.44 3.49
N MET A 23 -4.32 1.60 4.02
CA MET A 23 -4.83 2.07 5.31
C MET A 23 -6.32 2.42 5.23
N ARG A 24 -6.78 2.99 4.09
CA ARG A 24 -8.20 3.32 3.85
C ARG A 24 -9.03 2.07 3.53
N HIS A 25 -8.44 1.10 2.84
CA HIS A 25 -9.09 -0.14 2.41
C HIS A 25 -8.37 -1.34 3.04
N ASN A 26 -8.44 -1.46 4.36
CA ASN A 26 -7.59 -2.36 5.17
C ASN A 26 -7.84 -3.88 5.00
N GLU A 27 -8.88 -4.22 4.25
CA GLU A 27 -9.28 -5.57 3.83
C GLU A 27 -9.09 -5.81 2.34
N ALA A 28 -8.69 -4.79 1.56
CA ALA A 28 -8.46 -4.94 0.15
C ALA A 28 -7.27 -5.88 -0.11
N ALA A 29 -7.43 -6.66 -1.18
CA ALA A 29 -6.39 -7.47 -1.79
C ALA A 29 -6.52 -7.31 -3.29
N ASP A 30 -5.53 -6.69 -3.92
CA ASP A 30 -5.57 -6.36 -5.34
C ASP A 30 -4.28 -6.76 -6.04
N THR A 31 -4.36 -6.97 -7.36
CA THR A 31 -3.16 -7.15 -8.18
C THR A 31 -2.35 -5.85 -8.27
N ALA A 32 -1.06 -5.94 -8.59
CA ALA A 32 -0.24 -4.74 -8.82
C ALA A 32 -0.85 -3.81 -9.88
N ARG A 33 -1.50 -4.40 -10.91
CA ARG A 33 -2.22 -3.64 -11.94
C ARG A 33 -3.46 -2.94 -11.38
N GLY A 34 -4.29 -3.64 -10.61
CA GLY A 34 -5.48 -3.05 -9.99
C GLY A 34 -5.13 -1.88 -9.06
N ILE A 35 -4.08 -2.03 -8.25
CA ILE A 35 -3.52 -0.94 -7.43
C ILE A 35 -3.11 0.26 -8.29
N ALA A 36 -2.28 0.01 -9.30
CA ALA A 36 -1.74 1.05 -10.18
C ALA A 36 -2.84 1.84 -10.90
N GLU A 37 -3.79 1.14 -11.52
CA GLU A 37 -4.77 1.73 -12.43
C GLU A 37 -5.96 2.36 -11.70
N TRP A 38 -6.43 1.75 -10.61
CA TRP A 38 -7.70 2.17 -9.98
C TRP A 38 -7.51 3.01 -8.73
N TRP A 39 -6.40 2.82 -8.01
CA TRP A 39 -6.26 3.36 -6.66
C TRP A 39 -5.24 4.48 -6.55
N ILE A 40 -4.09 4.36 -7.22
CA ILE A 40 -3.00 5.34 -7.08
C ILE A 40 -2.65 6.09 -8.36
N ASN A 41 -3.24 5.72 -9.51
CA ASN A 41 -3.00 6.34 -10.82
C ASN A 41 -1.51 6.42 -11.19
N ARG A 42 -0.81 5.28 -11.13
CA ARG A 42 0.62 5.12 -11.44
C ARG A 42 0.83 4.04 -12.51
N ASP A 43 2.04 3.94 -13.04
CA ASP A 43 2.40 2.85 -13.94
C ASP A 43 2.60 1.52 -13.19
N VAL A 44 2.33 0.41 -13.87
CA VAL A 44 2.40 -0.94 -13.29
C VAL A 44 3.84 -1.32 -12.87
N PRO A 45 4.90 -1.04 -13.67
CA PRO A 45 6.27 -1.33 -13.25
C PRO A 45 6.70 -0.65 -11.95
N SER A 46 6.47 0.66 -11.80
CA SER A 46 6.83 1.38 -10.58
C SER A 46 6.02 0.92 -9.37
N THR A 47 4.73 0.65 -9.57
CA THR A 47 3.84 0.09 -8.54
C THR A 47 4.33 -1.26 -8.07
N ARG A 48 4.74 -2.14 -8.98
CA ARG A 48 5.31 -3.46 -8.63
C ARG A 48 6.59 -3.32 -7.81
N GLN A 49 7.49 -2.42 -8.20
CA GLN A 49 8.73 -2.17 -7.45
C GLN A 49 8.46 -1.64 -6.04
N ALA A 50 7.50 -0.72 -5.90
CA ALA A 50 7.08 -0.21 -4.60
C ALA A 50 6.44 -1.31 -3.72
N LEU A 51 5.59 -2.17 -4.29
CA LEU A 51 4.99 -3.30 -3.58
C LEU A 51 6.04 -4.27 -3.04
N LEU A 52 7.11 -4.54 -3.80
CA LEU A 52 8.22 -5.38 -3.34
C LEU A 52 8.93 -4.76 -2.13
N ARG A 53 9.28 -3.47 -2.17
CA ARG A 53 9.90 -2.76 -1.03
C ARG A 53 8.99 -2.76 0.21
N LEU A 54 7.69 -2.55 0.01
CA LEU A 54 6.71 -2.58 1.09
C LEU A 54 6.51 -3.99 1.67
N GLN A 55 6.64 -5.02 0.84
CA GLN A 55 6.63 -6.41 1.28
C GLN A 55 7.88 -6.76 2.11
N GLU A 56 9.07 -6.30 1.70
CA GLU A 56 10.30 -6.42 2.50
C GLU A 56 10.17 -5.73 3.87
N CYS A 57 9.47 -4.59 3.92
CA CYS A 57 9.14 -3.90 5.17
C CYS A 57 8.00 -4.55 5.97
N GLY A 58 7.37 -5.61 5.46
CA GLY A 58 6.25 -6.32 6.09
C GLY A 58 4.93 -5.55 6.13
N VAL A 59 4.81 -4.47 5.36
CA VAL A 59 3.59 -3.65 5.23
C VAL A 59 2.55 -4.35 4.35
N VAL A 60 3.03 -5.05 3.33
CA VAL A 60 2.21 -5.79 2.37
C VAL A 60 2.50 -7.28 2.47
N GLN A 61 1.48 -8.10 2.27
CA GLN A 61 1.58 -9.54 2.07
C GLN A 61 1.14 -9.87 0.65
N SER A 62 1.87 -10.75 -0.04
CA SER A 62 1.53 -11.24 -1.37
C SER A 62 0.97 -12.65 -1.31
N TYR A 63 -0.07 -12.94 -2.10
CA TYR A 63 -0.66 -14.27 -2.22
C TYR A 63 -0.84 -14.64 -3.69
N ILE A 64 -0.61 -15.91 -4.02
CA ILE A 64 -0.90 -16.45 -5.35
C ILE A 64 -2.39 -16.81 -5.39
N VAL A 65 -3.11 -16.30 -6.40
CA VAL A 65 -4.55 -16.58 -6.58
C VAL A 65 -4.82 -17.51 -7.74
N GLN A 66 -4.04 -17.43 -8.83
CA GLN A 66 -4.17 -18.31 -10.00
C GLN A 66 -2.91 -18.24 -10.87
N GLY A 67 -2.25 -19.39 -11.10
CA GLY A 67 -1.01 -19.45 -11.86
C GLY A 67 0.04 -18.51 -11.27
N ASP A 68 0.57 -17.60 -12.09
CA ASP A 68 1.55 -16.58 -11.68
C ASP A 68 0.91 -15.24 -11.29
N THR A 69 -0.40 -15.22 -11.02
CA THR A 69 -1.10 -14.01 -10.59
C THR A 69 -0.99 -13.84 -9.08
N PHE A 70 -0.38 -12.73 -8.68
CA PHE A 70 -0.25 -12.31 -7.29
C PHE A 70 -1.21 -11.18 -6.94
N VAL A 71 -1.83 -11.27 -5.77
CA VAL A 71 -2.52 -10.15 -5.11
C VAL A 71 -1.73 -9.70 -3.90
N TYR A 72 -1.86 -8.43 -3.56
CA TYR A 72 -1.17 -7.74 -2.50
C TYR A 72 -2.20 -7.20 -1.50
N ALA A 73 -2.06 -7.55 -0.24
CA ALA A 73 -2.98 -7.14 0.82
C ALA A 73 -2.24 -6.49 2.00
N TYR A 74 -2.97 -5.69 2.78
CA TYR A 74 -2.41 -5.00 3.92
C TYR A 74 -2.09 -5.97 5.08
N THR A 75 -0.87 -5.90 5.61
CA THR A 75 -0.40 -6.73 6.73
C THR A 75 -1.39 -6.80 7.89
N LYS A 76 -1.67 -7.97 8.44
CA LYS A 76 -2.55 -8.10 9.63
C LYS A 76 -1.85 -7.75 10.96
N ARG A 77 -0.55 -7.39 10.93
CA ARG A 77 0.25 -7.06 12.12
C ARG A 77 -0.24 -5.76 12.77
N ALA A 78 -1.03 -5.87 13.84
CA ALA A 78 -1.64 -4.73 14.54
C ALA A 78 -0.64 -3.65 14.95
N VAL A 79 0.53 -4.04 15.48
CA VAL A 79 1.59 -3.10 15.92
C VAL A 79 2.10 -2.24 14.76
N LEU A 80 2.24 -2.82 13.56
CA LEU A 80 2.70 -2.10 12.38
C LEU A 80 1.60 -1.16 11.85
N ARG A 81 0.35 -1.63 11.79
CA ARG A 81 -0.81 -0.79 11.42
C ARG A 81 -0.96 0.43 12.33
N GLN A 82 -0.93 0.22 13.64
CA GLN A 82 -1.01 1.29 14.63
C GLN A 82 0.16 2.28 14.51
N SER A 83 1.36 1.77 14.24
CA SER A 83 2.53 2.62 14.03
C SER A 83 2.37 3.51 12.78
N LEU A 84 1.87 2.95 11.68
CA LEU A 84 1.62 3.70 10.44
C LEU A 84 0.53 4.75 10.64
N ALA A 85 -0.59 4.40 11.28
CA ALA A 85 -1.67 5.33 11.59
C ALA A 85 -1.22 6.54 12.42
N ARG A 86 -0.27 6.35 13.35
CA ARG A 86 0.30 7.45 14.14
C ARG A 86 1.21 8.37 13.33
N CYS A 87 1.93 7.82 12.35
CA CYS A 87 2.95 8.57 11.61
C CYS A 87 2.43 9.20 10.31
N LEU A 88 1.25 8.77 9.85
CA LEU A 88 0.57 9.27 8.67
C LEU A 88 -0.80 9.88 9.04
N PRO A 89 -0.86 10.87 9.96
CA PRO A 89 -2.12 11.40 10.48
C PRO A 89 -2.96 12.13 9.42
N GLU A 90 -2.35 12.69 8.37
CA GLU A 90 -3.06 13.45 7.32
C GLU A 90 -3.96 12.60 6.40
N LEU A 91 -4.03 11.28 6.60
CA LEU A 91 -4.40 10.34 5.54
C LEU A 91 -5.68 9.54 5.76
N VAL A 92 -6.33 9.72 6.91
CA VAL A 92 -7.65 9.15 7.24
C VAL A 92 -8.80 10.09 6.86
N ALA A 93 -8.52 11.24 6.24
CA ALA A 93 -9.57 12.02 5.58
C ALA A 93 -10.08 11.23 4.35
N PRO A 94 -11.40 11.06 4.18
CA PRO A 94 -11.95 10.36 3.03
C PRO A 94 -11.59 11.13 1.75
N PRO A 95 -11.17 10.46 0.65
CA PRO A 95 -11.14 11.11 -0.64
C PRO A 95 -12.57 11.49 -1.00
N ALA A 96 -12.78 12.72 -1.48
CA ALA A 96 -14.03 13.10 -2.12
C ALA A 96 -14.34 12.03 -3.17
N ALA A 97 -15.50 11.39 -3.02
CA ALA A 97 -15.97 10.40 -3.97
C ALA A 97 -15.90 11.01 -5.37
N LYS A 98 -15.19 10.35 -6.29
CA LYS A 98 -15.39 10.62 -7.71
C LYS A 98 -16.83 10.19 -7.99
N GLU A 99 -17.71 11.17 -8.11
CA GLU A 99 -19.01 10.96 -8.73
C GLU A 99 -18.76 10.46 -10.16
N LEU A 100 -19.42 9.35 -10.48
CA LEU A 100 -19.41 8.67 -11.77
C LEU A 100 -20.12 9.52 -12.84
#